data_AF-A0A9D7I259-F1
#
_entry.id   AF-A0A9D7I259-F1
#
_cell.length_a   1.000
_cell.length_b   1.000
_cell.length_c   1.000
_cell.angle_alpha   90.00
_cell.angle_beta   90.00
_cell.angle_gamma   90.00
#
_symmetry.space_group_name_H-M   'P 1'
#
loop_
_entity.id
_entity.type
_entity.pdbx_description
1 polymer ?
#
loop_
_entity_poly.entity_id
_entity_poly.type
_entity_poly.pdbx_seq_one_letter_code
_entity_poly.pdbx_strand_id
1 'polypeptide(L)'
;MAQLDMLLANIPEVELAVGKAGRAETALDPAPVSMFENLINYKPEFLIDEKGKRETFKTDKKDRFILLSGDTLSNEEALLQRVKPSDLIPNPDGQYYRNWRSRIKGPGDIWDEIVKVTKVPGVTSSPKLQPIETRLIMLQTGMRAPMGIKVYGPDLKTIEDFGLKLEAILKEVPSVKAEAAFADRIVGTPYST
;
A
#
# COMPACT_ATOMS: atom_id res chain seq x y z
N MET A 1 4.44 5.07 13.71
CA MET A 1 3.91 5.84 12.57
C MET A 1 5.02 6.47 11.76
N ALA A 2 5.79 7.42 12.33
CA ALA A 2 6.90 8.08 11.61
C ALA A 2 7.89 7.13 10.89
N GLN A 3 8.20 5.97 11.50
CA GLN A 3 9.11 4.99 10.87
C GLN A 3 8.49 4.30 9.64
N LEU A 4 7.19 4.00 9.66
CA LEU A 4 6.49 3.39 8.52
C LEU A 4 6.34 4.42 7.39
N ASP A 5 5.97 5.66 7.73
CA ASP A 5 5.88 6.77 6.78
C ASP A 5 7.23 7.01 6.08
N MET A 6 8.34 6.97 6.84
CA MET A 6 9.69 7.11 6.29
C MET A 6 10.09 5.94 5.38
N LEU A 7 9.73 4.70 5.74
CA LEU A 7 10.00 3.52 4.90
C LEU A 7 9.23 3.57 3.58
N LEU A 8 7.97 4.02 3.63
CA LEU A 8 7.14 4.19 2.43
C LEU A 8 7.63 5.34 1.55
N ALA A 9 8.06 6.46 2.14
CA ALA A 9 8.63 7.59 1.42
C ALA A 9 9.95 7.27 0.70
N ASN A 10 10.64 6.20 1.08
CA ASN A 10 11.85 5.73 0.38
C ASN A 10 11.56 4.99 -0.92
N ILE A 11 10.31 4.59 -1.18
CA ILE A 11 9.93 3.97 -2.45
C ILE A 11 9.85 5.07 -3.53
N PRO A 12 10.65 5.00 -4.61
CA PRO A 12 10.72 6.07 -5.62
C PRO A 12 9.38 6.40 -6.29
N GLU A 13 8.54 5.39 -6.46
CA GLU A 13 7.21 5.49 -7.06
C GLU A 13 6.14 6.09 -6.13
N VAL A 14 6.41 6.23 -4.84
CA VAL A 14 5.49 6.84 -3.87
C VAL A 14 5.68 8.35 -3.87
N GLU A 15 4.57 9.08 -3.98
CA GLU A 15 4.54 10.54 -3.89
C GLU A 15 4.35 10.99 -2.44
N LEU A 16 3.34 10.43 -1.78
CA LEU A 16 2.98 10.78 -0.41
C LEU A 16 2.42 9.56 0.31
N ALA A 17 2.89 9.32 1.53
CA ALA A 17 2.31 8.34 2.44
C ALA A 17 1.92 9.07 3.73
N VAL A 18 0.64 9.02 4.10
CA VAL A 18 0.14 9.62 5.34
C VAL A 18 -0.62 8.57 6.14
N GLY A 19 -0.12 8.25 7.31
CA GLY A 19 -0.85 7.50 8.32
C GLY A 19 -1.89 8.37 9.02
N LYS A 20 -3.17 8.01 8.89
CA LYS A 20 -4.25 8.54 9.71
C LYS A 20 -4.52 7.57 10.85
N ALA A 21 -4.12 7.99 12.06
CA ALA A 21 -4.56 7.34 13.28
C ALA A 21 -5.94 7.89 13.66
N GLY A 22 -6.97 7.04 13.66
CA GLY A 22 -8.32 7.43 14.06
C GLY A 22 -8.39 7.65 15.57
N ARG A 23 -8.39 8.91 16.01
CA ARG A 23 -9.08 9.35 17.23
C ARG A 23 -10.32 10.11 16.76
N ALA A 24 -11.46 9.43 16.73
CA ALA A 24 -12.76 10.09 16.77
C ALA A 24 -13.29 9.87 18.18
N GLU A 25 -13.36 10.93 18.98
CA GLU A 25 -14.04 10.93 20.28
C GLU A 25 -15.54 10.75 20.02
N THR A 26 -16.01 9.52 19.81
CA THR A 26 -17.44 9.19 19.82
C THR A 26 -17.69 8.12 20.88
N ALA A 27 -18.57 8.46 21.80
CA ALA A 27 -18.67 7.88 23.13
C ALA A 27 -19.43 6.54 23.22
N LEU A 28 -19.55 5.73 22.16
CA LEU A 28 -20.54 4.63 22.17
C LEU A 28 -20.22 3.35 21.37
N ASP A 29 -18.98 3.09 20.95
CA ASP A 29 -18.66 1.80 20.30
C ASP A 29 -17.38 1.17 20.88
N PRO A 30 -17.44 -0.04 21.47
CA PRO A 30 -16.25 -0.78 21.88
C PRO A 30 -15.57 -1.43 20.67
N ALA A 31 -15.11 -0.62 19.71
CA ALA A 31 -14.21 -1.09 18.66
C ALA A 31 -12.76 -1.08 19.19
N PRO A 32 -11.99 -2.18 19.07
CA PRO A 32 -10.62 -2.23 19.59
C PRO A 32 -9.71 -1.17 18.95
N VAL A 33 -8.88 -0.53 19.79
CA VAL A 33 -8.06 0.68 19.53
C VAL A 33 -6.88 0.46 18.56
N SER A 34 -7.01 -0.38 17.55
CA SER A 34 -5.89 -0.72 16.64
C SER A 34 -6.34 -0.86 15.19
N MET A 35 -6.86 0.24 14.64
CA MET A 35 -7.02 0.39 13.20
C MET A 35 -6.25 1.60 12.73
N PHE A 36 -5.22 1.36 11.92
CA PHE A 36 -4.39 2.39 11.32
C PHE A 36 -4.62 2.39 9.82
N GLU A 37 -5.03 3.53 9.27
CA GLU A 37 -5.26 3.71 7.84
C GLU A 37 -4.09 4.50 7.25
N ASN A 38 -3.42 3.94 6.24
CA ASN A 38 -2.37 4.65 5.51
C ASN A 38 -2.89 4.98 4.12
N LEU A 39 -2.90 6.27 3.77
CA LEU A 39 -3.19 6.73 2.42
C LEU A 39 -1.87 6.90 1.67
N ILE A 40 -1.68 6.12 0.60
CA ILE A 40 -0.46 6.13 -0.20
C ILE A 40 -0.82 6.59 -1.62
N ASN A 41 -0.29 7.74 -2.02
CA ASN A 41 -0.39 8.25 -3.38
C ASN A 41 0.85 7.81 -4.17
N TYR A 42 0.62 7.26 -5.36
CA TYR A 42 1.67 6.91 -6.30
C TYR A 42 1.92 8.04 -7.28
N LYS A 43 3.17 8.23 -7.67
CA LYS A 43 3.50 9.06 -8.83
C LYS A 43 2.88 8.44 -10.09
N PRO A 44 2.43 9.26 -11.05
CA PRO A 44 2.02 8.76 -12.36
C PRO A 44 3.21 8.09 -13.04
N GLU A 45 2.97 7.09 -13.91
CA GLU A 45 4.05 6.37 -14.60
C GLU A 45 4.98 7.30 -15.37
N PHE A 46 4.42 8.32 -16.01
CA PHE A 46 5.16 9.36 -16.72
C PHE A 46 4.98 10.70 -16.03
N LEU A 47 5.97 11.57 -16.16
CA LEU A 47 5.88 12.94 -15.70
C LEU A 47 4.75 13.67 -16.44
N ILE A 48 3.93 14.40 -15.69
CA ILE A 48 2.79 15.16 -16.19
C ILE A 48 2.96 16.63 -15.86
N ASP A 49 2.47 17.50 -16.74
CA ASP A 49 2.38 18.93 -16.53
C ASP A 49 1.22 19.29 -15.59
N GLU A 50 1.09 20.57 -15.25
CA GLU A 50 -0.02 21.10 -14.43
C GLU A 50 -1.40 20.87 -15.06
N LYS A 51 -1.47 20.56 -16.36
CA LYS A 51 -2.71 20.27 -17.10
C LYS A 51 -2.98 18.77 -17.21
N GLY A 52 -2.14 17.93 -16.59
CA GLY A 52 -2.26 16.47 -16.60
C GLY A 52 -1.78 15.80 -17.89
N LYS A 53 -1.12 16.53 -18.79
CA LYS A 53 -0.55 15.98 -20.03
C LYS A 53 0.88 15.51 -19.79
N ARG A 54 1.25 14.39 -20.40
CA ARG A 54 2.61 13.84 -20.32
C ARG A 54 3.63 14.82 -20.89
N GLU A 55 4.68 15.11 -20.14
CA GLU A 55 5.78 15.97 -20.57
C GLU A 55 6.90 15.20 -21.25
N THR A 56 7.51 15.84 -22.24
CA THR A 56 8.61 15.30 -23.04
C THR A 56 9.86 16.15 -22.85
N PHE A 57 11.00 15.48 -22.80
CA PHE A 57 12.28 16.07 -22.49
C PHE A 57 13.33 15.72 -23.51
N LYS A 58 14.29 16.62 -23.68
CA LYS A 58 15.36 16.47 -24.64
C LYS A 58 16.23 15.27 -24.30
N THR A 59 16.48 14.44 -25.31
CA THR A 59 17.36 13.27 -25.22
C THR A 59 18.50 13.36 -26.23
N ASP A 60 19.58 12.62 -25.96
CA ASP A 60 20.67 12.43 -26.91
C ASP A 60 20.36 11.28 -27.91
N LYS A 61 21.31 10.95 -28.77
CA LYS A 61 21.17 9.85 -29.76
C LYS A 61 21.07 8.45 -29.14
N LYS A 62 21.26 8.32 -27.82
CA LYS A 62 21.21 7.07 -27.06
C LYS A 62 20.04 7.05 -26.07
N ASP A 63 19.03 7.89 -26.30
CA ASP A 63 17.84 8.00 -25.46
C ASP A 63 18.12 8.42 -24.01
N ARG A 64 19.24 9.13 -23.76
CA ARG A 64 19.58 9.69 -22.45
C ARG A 64 19.06 11.10 -22.32
N PHE A 65 18.42 11.42 -21.20
CA PHE A 65 17.95 12.76 -20.88
C PHE A 65 19.13 13.72 -20.71
N ILE A 66 19.02 14.88 -21.34
CA ILE A 66 20.00 15.96 -21.23
C ILE A 66 19.55 16.92 -20.12
N LEU A 67 20.39 17.07 -19.10
CA LEU A 67 20.19 17.98 -17.99
C LEU A 67 20.59 19.41 -18.36
N LEU A 68 20.07 20.39 -17.62
CA LEU A 68 20.52 21.79 -17.71
C LEU A 68 22.01 21.96 -17.38
N SER A 69 22.59 21.06 -16.58
CA SER A 69 24.03 21.06 -16.28
C SER A 69 24.90 20.68 -17.50
N GLY A 70 24.29 20.12 -18.55
CA GLY A 70 24.99 19.53 -19.70
C GLY A 70 25.31 18.04 -19.54
N ASP A 71 25.09 17.47 -18.35
CA ASP A 71 25.19 16.03 -18.14
C ASP A 71 24.06 15.29 -18.86
N THR A 72 24.31 14.03 -19.18
CA THR A 72 23.29 13.17 -19.77
C THR A 72 23.06 11.98 -18.85
N LEU A 73 21.83 11.52 -18.67
CA LEU A 73 21.51 10.37 -17.81
C LEU A 73 20.45 9.51 -18.48
N SER A 74 20.55 8.19 -18.33
CA SER A 74 19.42 7.31 -18.63
C SER A 74 18.25 7.57 -17.67
N ASN A 75 17.05 7.11 -18.02
CA ASN A 75 15.89 7.26 -17.14
C ASN A 75 16.12 6.64 -15.75
N GLU A 76 16.79 5.49 -15.68
CA GLU A 76 17.05 4.79 -14.43
C GLU A 76 18.06 5.53 -13.55
N GLU A 77 19.13 6.06 -14.15
CA GLU A 77 20.10 6.90 -13.44
C GLU A 77 19.45 8.20 -12.93
N ALA A 78 18.60 8.83 -13.74
CA ALA A 78 17.89 10.04 -13.35
C ALA A 78 16.94 9.79 -12.17
N LEU A 79 16.27 8.63 -12.13
CA LEU A 79 15.44 8.21 -11.00
C LEU A 79 16.27 7.96 -9.73
N LEU A 80 17.41 7.28 -9.85
CA LEU A 80 18.30 7.01 -8.72
C LEU A 80 18.89 8.29 -8.13
N GLN A 81 19.22 9.26 -8.99
CA GLN A 81 19.74 10.57 -8.58
C GLN A 81 18.63 11.54 -8.14
N ARG A 82 17.35 11.14 -8.20
CA ARG A 82 16.18 11.97 -7.85
C ARG A 82 16.19 13.31 -8.60
N VAL A 83 16.54 13.26 -9.89
CA VAL A 83 16.52 14.42 -10.78
C VAL A 83 15.13 15.06 -10.76
N LYS A 84 15.09 16.38 -10.62
CA LYS A 84 13.82 17.12 -10.63
C LYS A 84 13.45 17.47 -12.07
N PRO A 85 12.15 17.67 -12.36
CA PRO A 85 11.70 18.18 -13.65
C PRO A 85 12.37 19.49 -14.05
N SER A 86 12.68 20.34 -13.06
CA SER A 86 13.40 21.61 -13.25
C SER A 86 14.81 21.46 -13.79
N ASP A 87 15.43 20.28 -13.63
CA ASP A 87 16.80 20.02 -14.07
C ASP A 87 16.84 19.47 -15.51
N LEU A 88 15.68 19.10 -16.06
CA LEU A 88 15.52 18.55 -17.40
C LEU A 88 15.18 19.67 -18.39
N ILE A 89 15.56 19.49 -19.66
CA ILE A 89 15.25 20.43 -20.74
C ILE A 89 13.96 19.99 -21.44
N PRO A 90 12.85 20.75 -21.34
CA PRO A 90 11.61 20.42 -22.05
C PRO A 90 11.82 20.45 -23.56
N ASN A 91 11.29 19.46 -24.27
CA ASN A 91 11.34 19.41 -25.72
C ASN A 91 10.11 18.67 -26.28
N PRO A 92 9.26 19.30 -27.09
CA PRO A 92 8.06 18.66 -27.67
C PRO A 92 8.34 17.38 -28.47
N ASP A 93 9.50 17.30 -29.13
CA ASP A 93 9.96 16.13 -29.90
C ASP A 93 10.85 15.20 -29.06
N GLY A 94 10.85 15.40 -27.75
CA GLY A 94 11.64 14.64 -26.79
C GLY A 94 10.99 13.31 -26.40
N GLN A 95 11.56 12.68 -25.38
CA GLN A 95 11.03 11.45 -24.80
C GLN A 95 10.32 11.71 -23.47
N TYR A 96 9.37 10.85 -23.15
CA TYR A 96 8.65 10.90 -21.88
C TYR A 96 9.58 10.50 -20.73
N TYR A 97 9.63 11.34 -19.70
CA TYR A 97 10.29 10.97 -18.46
C TYR A 97 9.40 10.01 -17.66
N ARG A 98 9.90 8.80 -17.40
CA ARG A 98 9.17 7.79 -16.63
C ARG A 98 9.57 7.90 -15.15
N ASN A 99 8.58 7.99 -14.25
CA ASN A 99 8.77 8.04 -12.80
C ASN A 99 8.94 6.67 -12.16
N TRP A 100 8.60 5.61 -12.89
CA TRP A 100 8.62 4.23 -12.39
C TRP A 100 9.88 3.51 -12.86
N ARG A 101 10.51 2.78 -11.94
CA ARG A 101 11.66 1.94 -12.25
C ARG A 101 11.32 0.95 -13.38
N SER A 102 12.30 0.61 -14.20
CA SER A 102 12.15 -0.24 -15.40
C SER A 102 11.42 -1.57 -15.13
N ARG A 103 11.64 -2.14 -13.95
CA ARG A 103 10.98 -3.38 -13.46
C ARG A 103 9.51 -3.23 -13.04
N ILE A 104 9.07 -2.02 -12.68
CA ILE A 104 7.69 -1.75 -12.27
C ILE A 104 6.87 -1.54 -13.54
N LYS A 105 5.92 -2.43 -13.80
CA LYS A 105 5.02 -2.39 -14.96
C LYS A 105 3.61 -1.92 -14.59
N GLY A 106 3.23 -2.05 -13.31
CA GLY A 106 1.93 -1.59 -12.85
C GLY A 106 1.88 -1.23 -11.36
N PRO A 107 0.72 -0.70 -10.91
CA PRO A 107 0.45 -0.45 -9.50
C PRO A 107 0.49 -1.71 -8.61
N GLY A 108 0.41 -2.90 -9.22
CA GLY A 108 0.62 -4.18 -8.55
C GLY A 108 2.05 -4.31 -8.03
N ASP A 109 3.04 -4.04 -8.87
CA ASP A 109 4.45 -4.20 -8.50
C ASP A 109 4.88 -3.17 -7.44
N ILE A 110 4.32 -1.95 -7.49
CA ILE A 110 4.52 -0.93 -6.46
C ILE A 110 4.00 -1.43 -5.11
N TRP A 111 2.82 -2.09 -5.12
CA TRP A 111 2.25 -2.68 -3.91
C TRP A 111 3.13 -3.78 -3.34
N ASP A 112 3.72 -4.62 -4.18
CA ASP A 112 4.63 -5.67 -3.71
C ASP A 112 5.90 -5.09 -3.08
N GLU A 113 6.41 -3.96 -3.59
CA GLU A 113 7.52 -3.24 -2.96
C GLU A 113 7.11 -2.65 -1.59
N ILE A 114 5.88 -2.12 -1.48
CA ILE A 114 5.32 -1.65 -0.20
C ILE A 114 5.23 -2.79 0.82
N VAL A 115 4.71 -3.95 0.41
CA VAL A 115 4.60 -5.12 1.30
C VAL A 115 5.99 -5.57 1.76
N LYS A 116 7.00 -5.55 0.90
CA LYS A 116 8.38 -5.92 1.28
C LYS A 116 8.95 -5.01 2.37
N VAL A 117 8.76 -3.70 2.27
CA VAL A 117 9.32 -2.73 3.25
C VAL A 117 8.48 -2.61 4.52
N THR A 118 7.22 -3.02 4.49
CA THR A 118 6.27 -2.94 5.63
C THR A 118 6.20 -4.22 6.46
N LYS A 119 7.05 -5.23 6.20
CA LYS A 119 7.25 -6.39 7.08
C LYS A 119 7.94 -5.97 8.38
N VAL A 120 7.20 -5.26 9.24
CA VAL A 120 7.61 -4.95 10.61
C VAL A 120 7.29 -6.17 11.47
N PRO A 121 8.24 -6.73 12.23
CA PRO A 121 7.95 -7.79 13.18
C PRO A 121 6.82 -7.37 14.14
N GLY A 122 5.73 -8.12 14.17
CA GLY A 122 4.58 -7.84 15.05
C GLY A 122 3.45 -7.00 14.45
N VAL A 123 3.51 -6.62 13.16
CA VAL A 123 2.41 -5.94 12.45
C VAL A 123 1.92 -6.82 11.30
N THR A 124 0.61 -7.06 11.21
CA THR A 124 0.02 -7.84 10.11
C THR A 124 0.11 -7.04 8.81
N SER A 125 0.55 -7.68 7.72
CA SER A 125 0.56 -7.05 6.40
C SER A 125 -0.89 -6.84 5.95
N SER A 126 -1.41 -5.62 6.07
CA SER A 126 -2.77 -5.29 5.65
C SER A 126 -2.98 -5.71 4.20
N PRO A 127 -4.01 -6.52 3.88
CA PRO A 127 -4.30 -6.89 2.50
C PRO A 127 -4.59 -5.64 1.65
N LYS A 128 -4.29 -5.72 0.35
CA LYS A 128 -4.55 -4.64 -0.62
C LYS A 128 -6.06 -4.40 -0.70
N LEU A 129 -6.55 -3.42 0.05
CA LEU A 129 -7.96 -3.12 0.16
C LEU A 129 -8.24 -1.74 -0.48
N GLN A 130 -9.16 -1.69 -1.44
CA GLN A 130 -9.54 -0.44 -2.08
C GLN A 130 -10.41 0.41 -1.14
N PRO A 131 -10.15 1.72 -0.97
CA PRO A 131 -10.74 2.54 0.11
C PRO A 131 -12.27 2.61 0.13
N ILE A 132 -12.94 2.44 -1.03
CA ILE A 132 -14.38 2.64 -1.16
C ILE A 132 -15.15 1.34 -0.89
N GLU A 133 -14.77 0.23 -1.54
CA GLU A 133 -15.41 -1.07 -1.34
C GLU A 133 -15.23 -1.58 0.10
N THR A 134 -14.07 -1.29 0.69
CA THR A 134 -13.74 -1.70 2.05
C THR A 134 -14.64 -1.03 3.08
N ARG A 135 -14.93 0.26 2.93
CA ARG A 135 -15.85 0.95 3.85
C ARG A 135 -17.27 0.42 3.76
N LEU A 136 -17.78 0.13 2.56
CA LEU A 136 -19.13 -0.42 2.39
C LEU A 136 -19.26 -1.83 3.00
N ILE A 137 -18.29 -2.72 2.74
CA ILE A 137 -18.30 -4.10 3.25
C ILE A 137 -18.04 -4.14 4.76
N MET A 138 -17.14 -3.31 5.28
CA MET A 138 -16.88 -3.22 6.73
C MET A 138 -18.09 -2.67 7.49
N LEU A 139 -18.75 -1.61 6.99
CA LEU A 139 -19.97 -1.07 7.59
C LEU A 139 -21.10 -2.10 7.63
N GLN A 140 -21.17 -3.00 6.65
CA GLN A 140 -22.23 -4.02 6.59
C GLN A 140 -21.89 -5.30 7.36
N THR A 141 -20.63 -5.70 7.45
CA THR A 141 -20.24 -7.02 7.96
C THR A 141 -19.46 -7.00 9.27
N GLY A 142 -18.83 -5.86 9.61
CA GLY A 142 -17.86 -5.75 10.70
C GLY A 142 -16.52 -6.45 10.44
N MET A 143 -16.29 -7.00 9.24
CA MET A 143 -15.10 -7.81 8.92
C MET A 143 -14.05 -7.02 8.11
N ARG A 144 -12.76 -7.21 8.44
CA ARG A 144 -11.64 -6.49 7.79
C ARG A 144 -11.04 -7.21 6.57
N ALA A 145 -11.67 -8.26 6.09
CA ALA A 145 -11.22 -9.09 4.98
C ALA A 145 -12.35 -9.31 3.97
N PRO A 146 -12.04 -9.52 2.67
CA PRO A 146 -13.06 -9.76 1.64
C PRO A 146 -13.87 -11.03 1.87
N MET A 147 -13.37 -11.96 2.69
CA MET A 147 -14.10 -13.12 3.20
C MET A 147 -13.76 -13.35 4.67
N GLY A 148 -14.74 -13.72 5.49
CA GLY A 148 -14.54 -14.09 6.88
C GLY A 148 -15.40 -15.28 7.26
N ILE A 149 -14.90 -16.09 8.20
CA ILE A 149 -15.57 -17.29 8.70
C ILE A 149 -15.93 -17.06 10.16
N LYS A 150 -17.22 -17.11 10.50
CA LYS A 150 -17.70 -17.02 11.87
C LYS A 150 -17.79 -18.42 12.48
N VAL A 151 -17.01 -18.64 13.54
CA VAL A 151 -17.02 -19.90 14.29
C VAL A 151 -17.84 -19.71 15.55
N TYR A 152 -18.84 -20.58 15.75
CA TYR A 152 -19.64 -20.64 16.97
C TYR A 152 -19.33 -21.95 17.70
N GLY A 153 -19.26 -21.89 19.03
CA GLY A 153 -18.95 -23.05 19.86
C GLY A 153 -19.45 -22.89 21.29
N PRO A 154 -19.47 -23.99 22.06
CA PRO A 154 -20.02 -24.00 23.41
C PRO A 154 -19.17 -23.23 24.43
N ASP A 155 -17.87 -23.07 24.18
CA ASP A 155 -16.93 -22.37 25.04
C ASP A 155 -15.74 -21.80 24.25
N LEU A 156 -15.06 -20.81 24.83
CA LEU A 156 -13.97 -20.07 24.17
C LEU A 156 -12.78 -20.97 23.79
N LYS A 157 -12.47 -21.99 24.60
CA LYS A 157 -11.35 -22.89 24.36
C LYS A 157 -11.62 -23.78 23.14
N THR A 158 -12.85 -24.29 23.02
CA THR A 158 -13.28 -25.05 21.84
C THR A 158 -13.25 -24.21 20.57
N ILE A 159 -13.67 -22.94 20.63
CA ILE A 159 -13.61 -22.02 19.49
C ILE A 159 -12.17 -21.72 19.09
N GLU A 160 -11.27 -21.52 20.07
CA GLU A 160 -9.85 -21.27 19.85
C GLU A 160 -9.15 -22.47 19.20
N ASP A 161 -9.32 -23.67 19.75
CA ASP A 161 -8.74 -24.91 19.23
C ASP A 161 -9.22 -25.20 17.80
N PHE A 162 -10.49 -24.91 17.51
CA PHE A 162 -11.04 -25.04 16.16
C PHE A 162 -10.49 -23.96 15.22
N GLY A 163 -10.39 -22.70 15.67
CA GLY A 163 -9.84 -21.59 14.90
C GLY A 163 -8.40 -21.85 14.46
N LEU A 164 -7.56 -22.40 15.35
CA LEU A 164 -6.17 -22.76 15.04
C LEU A 164 -6.08 -23.88 13.99
N LYS A 165 -6.94 -24.90 14.08
CA LYS A 165 -7.01 -25.98 13.08
C LYS A 165 -7.48 -25.46 11.73
N LEU A 166 -8.49 -24.59 11.73
CA LEU A 166 -9.03 -23.98 10.53
C LEU A 166 -7.99 -23.08 9.84
N GLU A 167 -7.23 -22.30 10.60
CA GLU A 167 -6.14 -21.47 10.08
C GLU A 167 -5.06 -22.32 9.37
N ALA A 168 -4.68 -23.45 9.97
CA ALA A 168 -3.71 -24.37 9.36
C ALA A 168 -4.20 -24.91 8.01
N ILE A 169 -5.47 -25.35 7.94
CA ILE A 169 -6.07 -25.88 6.71
C ILE A 169 -6.20 -24.80 5.64
N LEU A 170 -6.59 -23.57 6.02
CA LEU A 170 -6.75 -22.47 5.07
C LEU A 170 -5.42 -22.05 4.44
N LYS A 171 -4.30 -22.21 5.15
CA LYS A 171 -2.94 -21.94 4.62
C LYS A 171 -2.48 -22.97 3.58
N GLU A 172 -3.11 -24.14 3.52
CA GLU A 172 -2.81 -25.17 2.51
C GLU A 172 -3.54 -24.95 1.19
N VAL A 173 -4.57 -24.08 1.16
CA VAL A 173 -5.35 -23.80 -0.04
C VAL A 173 -4.59 -22.84 -0.96
N PRO A 174 -4.25 -23.23 -2.21
CA PRO A 174 -3.42 -22.40 -3.10
C PRO A 174 -4.00 -21.02 -3.42
N SER A 175 -5.33 -20.89 -3.36
CA SER A 175 -6.06 -19.65 -3.64
C SER A 175 -6.18 -18.72 -2.42
N VAL A 176 -5.74 -19.17 -1.23
CA VAL A 176 -5.75 -18.37 -0.01
C VAL A 176 -4.33 -17.87 0.23
N LYS A 177 -4.16 -16.54 0.22
CA LYS A 177 -2.90 -15.96 0.67
C LYS A 177 -2.75 -16.28 2.16
N ALA A 178 -1.74 -17.07 2.51
CA ALA A 178 -1.48 -17.47 3.89
C ALA A 178 -1.33 -16.27 4.84
N GLU A 179 -0.92 -15.10 4.32
CA GLU A 179 -0.82 -13.84 5.06
C GLU A 179 -2.17 -13.09 5.21
N ALA A 180 -3.29 -13.65 4.74
CA ALA A 180 -4.63 -13.05 4.83
C ALA A 180 -5.61 -13.88 5.66
N ALA A 181 -5.25 -15.11 6.06
CA ALA A 181 -6.05 -15.96 6.93
C ALA A 181 -5.70 -15.67 8.39
N PHE A 182 -6.52 -14.87 9.06
CA PHE A 182 -6.39 -14.57 10.48
C PHE A 182 -7.70 -14.83 11.21
N ALA A 183 -7.62 -15.44 12.39
CA ALA A 183 -8.74 -15.50 13.32
C ALA A 183 -8.81 -14.18 14.11
N ASP A 184 -9.82 -13.34 13.83
CA ASP A 184 -10.09 -12.15 14.64
C ASP A 184 -10.75 -12.57 15.96
N ARG A 185 -10.10 -12.27 17.08
CA ARG A 185 -10.53 -12.67 18.43
C ARG A 185 -11.35 -11.54 19.03
N ILE A 186 -12.66 -11.53 18.77
CA ILE A 186 -13.58 -10.66 19.51
C ILE A 186 -13.77 -11.27 20.90
N VAL A 187 -12.95 -10.83 21.86
CA VAL A 187 -13.24 -11.05 23.29
C VAL A 187 -14.38 -10.09 23.65
N GLY A 188 -15.62 -10.55 23.46
CA GLY A 188 -16.78 -9.85 23.97
C GLY A 188 -16.70 -9.83 25.49
N THR A 189 -16.58 -8.65 26.09
CA THR A 189 -16.98 -8.48 27.49
C THR A 189 -18.47 -8.79 27.56
N PRO A 190 -18.92 -9.80 28.34
CA PRO A 190 -20.34 -9.99 28.56
C PRO A 190 -20.82 -8.80 29.40
N TYR A 191 -21.75 -8.02 28.85
CA TYR A 191 -22.59 -7.16 29.66
C TYR A 191 -23.31 -8.05 30.68
N SER A 192 -22.89 -7.98 31.95
CA SER A 192 -23.70 -8.44 33.06
C SER A 192 -24.47 -7.25 33.60
N THR A 193 -25.78 -7.31 33.35
CA THR A 193 -26.89 -6.57 33.96
C THR A 193 -27.08 -5.11 33.54
#